data_AF-A0A2K2C005-F1
#
_entry.id   AF-A0A2K2C005-F1
#
_cell.length_a   1.000
_cell.length_b   1.000
_cell.length_c   1.000
_cell.angle_alpha   90.00
_cell.angle_beta   90.00
_cell.angle_gamma   90.00
#
_symmetry.space_group_name_H-M   'P 1'
#
loop_
_entity.id
_entity.type
_entity.pdbx_description
1 polymer ?
#
loop_
_entity_poly.entity_id
_entity_poly.type
_entity_poly.pdbx_seq_one_letter_code
_entity_poly.pdbx_strand_id
1 'polypeptide(L)' 'MDQICQDLKLRINVIVANAQKVLPDGWIMQDGTPLPRNNTRDHSGVIQVFSGHNEGHDVKGNELLPRLVYIS' A
#
# COMPACT_ATOMS: atom_id res chain seq x y z
N MET A 1 11.07 -2.59 20.14
CA MET A 1 11.24 -1.87 18.86
C MET A 1 12.00 -2.68 17.82
N ASP A 2 13.17 -3.23 18.13
CA ASP A 2 14.04 -3.87 17.12
C ASP A 2 13.36 -4.98 16.32
N GLN A 3 12.69 -5.93 16.98
CA GLN A 3 11.99 -7.03 16.30
C GLN A 3 10.86 -6.57 15.36
N ILE A 4 10.14 -5.51 15.72
CA ILE A 4 9.02 -4.96 14.91
C ILE A 4 9.58 -4.34 13.64
N CYS A 5 10.69 -3.60 13.73
CA CYS A 5 11.34 -3.02 12.56
C CYS A 5 11.92 -4.10 11.63
N GLN A 6 12.49 -5.17 12.19
CA GLN A 6 13.01 -6.30 11.40
C GLN A 6 11.90 -7.06 10.67
N ASP A 7 10.77 -7.31 11.35
CA ASP A 7 9.59 -7.93 10.72
C ASP A 7 9.03 -7.07 9.58
N LEU A 8 8.87 -5.76 9.82
CA LEU A 8 8.41 -4.82 8.80
C LEU A 8 9.35 -4.82 7.59
N LYS A 9 10.67 -4.78 7.82
CA LYS A 9 11.69 -4.84 6.76
C LYS A 9 11.57 -6.13 5.95
N LEU A 10 11.40 -7.27 6.62
CA LEU A 10 11.24 -8.56 5.94
C LEU A 10 9.98 -8.57 5.07
N ARG A 11 8.85 -8.09 5.58
CA ARG A 11 7.58 -8.02 4.84
C ARG A 11 7.68 -7.11 3.61
N ILE A 12 8.31 -5.94 3.76
CA ILE A 12 8.56 -5.03 2.62
C ILE A 12 9.44 -5.70 1.57
N ASN A 13 10.51 -6.38 1.98
CA ASN A 13 11.41 -7.07 1.04
C ASN A 13 10.69 -8.16 0.24
N VAL A 14 9.77 -8.91 0.86
CA VAL A 14 8.93 -9.89 0.16
C VAL A 14 8.05 -9.22 -0.89
N ILE A 15 7.43 -8.07 -0.56
CA ILE A 15 6.62 -7.31 -1.51
C ILE A 15 7.47 -6.83 -2.69
N VAL A 16 8.65 -6.29 -2.43
CA VAL A 16 9.59 -5.82 -3.48
C VAL A 16 10.03 -6.98 -4.38
N ALA A 17 10.39 -8.12 -3.81
CA ALA A 17 10.79 -9.30 -4.57
C ALA A 17 9.65 -9.83 -5.46
N ASN A 18 8.41 -9.78 -4.98
CA ASN A 18 7.23 -10.16 -5.77
C ASN A 18 6.96 -9.15 -6.89
N ALA A 19 7.08 -7.85 -6.61
CA ALA A 19 6.85 -6.77 -7.58
C ALA A 19 7.82 -6.77 -8.77
N GLN A 20 9.00 -7.42 -8.65
CA GLN A 20 9.93 -7.57 -9.77
C GLN A 20 9.42 -8.52 -10.86
N LYS A 21 8.45 -9.40 -10.55
CA LYS A 21 7.90 -10.37 -11.50
C LYS A 21 6.64 -9.80 -12.16
N VAL A 22 6.81 -9.03 -13.24
CA VAL A 22 5.67 -8.50 -14.00
C VAL A 22 4.86 -9.66 -14.57
N LEU A 23 3.56 -9.69 -14.22
CA LEU A 23 2.60 -10.68 -14.71
C LEU A 23 2.20 -10.35 -16.17
N PRO A 24 2.01 -11.36 -17.04
CA PRO A 24 1.58 -11.14 -18.43
C PRO A 24 0.25 -10.39 -18.55
N ASP A 25 -0.71 -10.70 -17.68
CA ASP A 25 -2.03 -10.04 -17.59
C ASP A 25 -2.03 -8.78 -16.70
N GLY A 26 -0.83 -8.36 -16.24
CA GLY A 26 -0.64 -7.23 -15.34
C GLY A 26 -0.97 -7.54 -13.88
N TRP A 27 -0.94 -6.51 -13.04
CA TRP A 27 -1.09 -6.66 -11.59
C TRP A 27 -2.56 -6.75 -11.18
N ILE A 28 -2.82 -7.51 -10.12
CA ILE A 28 -4.14 -7.69 -9.52
C ILE A 28 -4.03 -7.27 -8.05
N MET A 29 -5.04 -6.55 -7.57
CA MET A 29 -5.17 -6.18 -6.16
C MET A 29 -5.50 -7.41 -5.28
N GLN A 30 -5.40 -7.26 -3.96
CA GLN A 30 -5.73 -8.36 -3.03
C GLN A 30 -7.20 -8.79 -3.09
N ASP A 31 -8.11 -7.88 -3.47
CA ASP A 31 -9.54 -8.14 -3.67
C ASP A 31 -9.86 -8.79 -5.04
N GLY A 32 -8.85 -9.04 -5.87
CA GLY A 32 -9.02 -9.68 -7.17
C GLY A 32 -9.29 -8.73 -8.34
N THR A 33 -9.46 -7.43 -8.08
CA THR A 33 -9.63 -6.42 -9.14
C THR A 33 -8.29 -6.13 -9.83
N PRO A 34 -8.22 -5.99 -11.17
CA PRO A 34 -7.00 -5.57 -11.84
C PRO A 34 -6.54 -4.19 -11.35
N LEU A 35 -5.23 -4.02 -11.19
CA LEU A 35 -4.67 -2.75 -10.76
C LEU A 35 -4.98 -1.67 -11.82
N PRO A 36 -5.50 -0.49 -11.42
CA PRO A 36 -5.87 0.58 -12.35
C PRO A 36 -4.73 1.05 -13.27
N ARG A 37 -3.48 0.79 -12.87
CA ARG A 37 -2.24 1.19 -13.55
C ARG A 37 -1.51 -0.02 -14.16
N ASN A 38 -2.21 -0.93 -14.83
CA ASN A 38 -1.52 -1.95 -15.64
C ASN A 38 -0.93 -1.37 -16.94
N ASN A 39 -1.47 -0.25 -17.43
CA ASN A 39 -0.93 0.50 -18.57
C ASN A 39 -0.40 1.88 -18.12
N THR A 40 0.92 2.06 -18.08
CA THR A 40 1.54 3.33 -17.69
C THR A 40 1.23 4.49 -18.62
N ARG A 41 0.75 4.22 -19.85
CA ARG A 41 0.43 5.24 -20.86
C ARG A 41 -1.06 5.62 -20.90
N ASP A 42 -1.93 4.82 -20.29
CA ASP A 42 -3.37 5.01 -20.34
C ASP A 42 -4.00 4.52 -19.02
N HIS A 43 -4.00 5.42 -18.03
CA HIS A 43 -4.73 5.20 -16.78
C HIS A 43 -5.28 6.54 -16.29
N SER A 44 -6.54 6.55 -15.81
CA SER A 44 -7.07 7.67 -15.05
C SER A 44 -6.30 7.81 -13.75
N GLY A 45 -6.01 9.03 -13.31
CA GLY A 45 -5.34 9.27 -12.02
C GLY A 45 -6.07 8.58 -10.87
N VAL A 46 -5.32 7.85 -10.04
CA VAL A 46 -5.83 7.17 -8.85
C VAL A 46 -5.54 8.04 -7.64
N ILE A 47 -6.58 8.35 -6.86
CA ILE A 47 -6.44 8.96 -5.54
C ILE A 47 -6.70 7.88 -4.51
N GLN A 48 -5.67 7.48 -3.77
CA GLN A 48 -5.79 6.56 -2.65
C GLN A 48 -5.57 7.34 -1.36
N VAL A 49 -6.65 7.51 -0.61
CA VAL A 49 -6.58 8.11 0.72
C VAL A 49 -6.28 6.99 1.72
N PHE A 50 -5.05 6.96 2.22
CA PHE A 50 -4.66 6.18 3.39
C PHE A 50 -4.95 7.04 4.64
N SER A 51 -6.18 7.01 5.13
CA SER A 51 -6.51 7.68 6.40
C SER A 51 -6.54 6.69 7.56
N GLY A 52 -6.09 7.15 8.74
CA GLY A 52 -6.62 6.71 10.03
C GLY A 52 -8.11 7.06 10.11
N HIS A 53 -8.92 6.32 9.35
CA HIS A 53 -10.35 6.49 9.24
C HIS A 53 -10.99 5.98 10.54
N ASN A 54 -11.31 6.88 11.46
CA ASN A 54 -12.08 6.62 12.69
C ASN A 54 -11.57 5.52 13.66
N GLU A 55 -10.43 4.89 13.39
CA GLU A 55 -9.75 3.91 14.26
C GLU A 55 -8.25 4.24 14.46
N GLY A 56 -7.87 5.47 14.11
CA GLY A 56 -6.47 5.93 14.12
C GLY A 56 -6.04 6.45 15.47
N HIS A 57 -6.20 5.64 16.51
CA HIS A 57 -5.48 5.87 17.75
C HIS A 57 -4.06 5.33 17.56
N ASP A 58 -3.05 6.08 17.98
CA ASP A 58 -1.75 5.44 18.12
C ASP A 58 -1.85 4.29 19.14
N VAL A 59 -0.81 3.47 19.27
CA VAL A 59 -0.78 2.36 20.24
C VAL A 59 -1.06 2.79 21.69
N LYS A 60 -0.98 4.10 22.01
CA LYS A 60 -1.31 4.70 23.30
C LYS A 60 -2.71 5.31 23.40
N GLY A 61 -3.55 5.22 22.36
CA GLY A 61 -4.90 5.74 22.43
C GLY A 61 -5.04 7.23 22.08
N ASN A 62 -4.00 7.91 21.57
CA ASN A 62 -4.14 9.32 21.19
C ASN A 62 -4.85 9.44 19.85
N GLU A 63 -5.91 10.23 19.81
CA GLU A 63 -6.62 10.55 18.57
C GLU A 63 -5.74 11.44 17.68
N LEU A 64 -5.66 11.07 16.40
CA LEU A 64 -5.13 11.83 15.24
C LEU A 64 -3.76 11.36 14.71
N LEU A 65 -3.74 10.19 14.08
CA LEU A 65 -2.74 9.93 13.03
C LEU A 65 -3.01 10.83 11.80
N PRO A 66 -1.97 11.46 11.21
CA PRO A 66 -2.14 12.31 10.04
C PRO A 66 -2.66 11.52 8.84
N ARG A 67 -3.49 12.15 8.01
CA ARG A 67 -3.99 11.54 6.77
C ARG A 67 -2.87 11.46 5.75
N LEU A 68 -2.65 10.27 5.20
CA LEU A 68 -1.75 10.06 4.07
C LEU A 68 -2.59 9.97 2.79
N VAL A 69 -2.33 10.83 1.82
CA VAL A 69 -3.01 10.80 0.53
C VAL A 69 -1.97 10.50 -0.55
N TYR A 70 -2.18 9.40 -1.28
CA TYR A 70 -1.41 9.06 -2.46
C TYR A 70 -2.16 9.52 -3.71
N ILE A 71 -1.49 10.32 -4.54
CA ILE A 71 -2.01 10.81 -5.81
C ILE A 71 -1.03 10.32 -6.89
N SER A 72 -1.58 9.61 -7.87
CA SER A 72 -0.81 8.86 -8.86
C SER A 72 -0.61 9.64 -10.16
#